data_AF-A0A420IYV8-F1
#
_entry.id   AF-A0A420IYV8-F1
#
_cell.length_a   1.000
_cell.length_b   1.000
_cell.length_c   1.000
_cell.angle_alpha   90.00
_cell.angle_beta   90.00
_cell.angle_gamma   90.00
#
_symmetry.space_group_name_H-M   'P 1'
#
loop_
_entity.id
_entity.type
_entity.pdbx_description
1 polymer ?
#
loop_
_entity_poly.entity_id
_entity_poly.type
_entity_poly.pdbx_seq_one_letter_code
_entity_poly.pdbx_strand_id
1 'polypeptide(L)'
;MGDYHTRYSGVSHKQMQTAFRKRQCLLGRKAAREAMWKFVGPQTILIGHSANNDLSALRWIHTRVIDTMLIDLLIFNEQRRLAEANKTKDEDENNLDSITEIDSTKNSLAVQAMHNKPKKLSGTGRLSLKQLAKSRLGKDIQQGRVGHDSLEDAIATRDLAHWNVVVRGAQGTSSP
;
A
#
# COMPACT_ATOMS: atom_id res chain seq x y z
N MET A 1 -12.96 1.84 30.32
CA MET A 1 -11.65 1.29 29.88
C MET A 1 -11.80 0.99 28.39
N GLY A 2 -10.94 1.56 27.53
CA GLY A 2 -11.11 1.47 26.07
C GLY A 2 -10.80 0.08 25.52
N ASP A 3 -11.29 -0.21 24.31
CA ASP A 3 -10.98 -1.44 23.57
C ASP A 3 -9.50 -1.43 23.12
N TYR A 4 -8.79 -2.53 23.41
CA TYR A 4 -7.40 -2.73 23.02
C TYR A 4 -7.23 -3.13 21.55
N HIS A 5 -8.33 -3.45 20.86
CA HIS A 5 -8.31 -3.88 19.47
C HIS A 5 -7.32 -5.03 19.24
N THR A 6 -7.28 -6.01 20.16
CA THR A 6 -6.26 -7.07 20.22
C THR A 6 -6.01 -7.76 18.88
N ARG A 7 -7.06 -7.96 18.07
CA ARG A 7 -6.96 -8.53 16.72
C ARG A 7 -6.01 -7.76 15.79
N TYR A 8 -5.90 -6.45 15.96
CA TYR A 8 -5.08 -5.58 15.13
C TYR A 8 -3.81 -5.13 15.86
N SER A 9 -3.89 -4.86 17.16
CA SER A 9 -2.75 -4.37 17.94
C SER A 9 -1.78 -5.46 18.39
N GLY A 10 -2.24 -6.72 18.47
CA GLY A 10 -1.48 -7.81 19.12
C GLY A 10 -1.37 -7.67 20.63
N VAL A 11 -2.05 -6.68 21.23
CA VAL A 11 -1.94 -6.35 22.65
C VAL A 11 -3.23 -6.67 23.37
N SER A 12 -3.19 -7.68 24.23
CA SER A 12 -4.30 -8.03 25.14
C SER A 12 -4.25 -7.21 26.43
N HIS A 13 -5.42 -7.09 27.07
CA HIS A 13 -5.54 -6.47 28.38
C HIS A 13 -4.60 -7.10 29.43
N LYS A 14 -4.46 -8.44 29.44
CA LYS A 14 -3.57 -9.16 30.36
C LYS A 14 -2.09 -8.81 30.12
N GLN A 15 -1.67 -8.71 28.86
CA GLN A 15 -0.32 -8.26 28.52
C GLN A 15 -0.08 -6.83 28.99
N MET A 16 -1.04 -5.91 28.76
CA MET A 16 -0.90 -4.52 29.20
C MET A 16 -0.81 -4.41 30.73
N GLN A 17 -1.65 -5.13 31.47
CA GLN A 17 -1.59 -5.14 32.94
C GLN A 17 -0.24 -5.68 33.45
N THR A 18 0.29 -6.71 32.79
CA THR A 18 1.59 -7.29 33.14
C THR A 18 2.72 -6.29 32.87
N ALA A 19 2.72 -5.64 31.70
CA ALA A 19 3.71 -4.63 31.34
C ALA A 19 3.65 -3.41 32.28
N PHE A 20 2.44 -3.00 32.68
CA PHE A 20 2.25 -1.91 33.64
C PHE A 20 2.87 -2.23 35.00
N ARG A 21 2.58 -3.42 35.54
CA ARG A 21 3.17 -3.90 36.81
C ARG A 21 4.69 -4.00 36.74
N LYS A 22 5.23 -4.39 35.59
CA LYS A 22 6.68 -4.47 35.33
C LYS A 22 7.33 -3.13 34.98
N ARG A 23 6.58 -2.02 34.95
CA ARG A 23 7.05 -0.69 34.54
C ARG A 23 7.67 -0.66 33.13
N GLN A 24 7.10 -1.44 32.20
CA GLN A 24 7.55 -1.54 30.81
C GLN A 24 6.70 -0.70 29.84
N CYS A 25 5.60 -0.10 30.31
CA CYS A 25 4.73 0.72 29.48
C CYS A 25 5.33 2.11 29.22
N LEU A 26 5.18 2.60 28.00
CA LEU A 26 5.35 4.01 27.67
C LEU A 26 4.03 4.75 27.94
N LEU A 27 4.04 5.65 28.93
CA LEU A 27 2.83 6.33 29.38
C LEU A 27 2.56 7.59 28.53
N GLY A 28 1.62 7.46 27.60
CA GLY A 28 1.15 8.55 26.76
C GLY A 28 2.07 8.93 25.60
N ARG A 29 1.60 9.85 24.75
CA ARG A 29 2.28 10.23 23.50
C ARG A 29 3.65 10.86 23.72
N LYS A 30 3.83 11.61 24.81
CA LYS A 30 5.12 12.25 25.13
C LYS A 30 6.20 11.20 25.37
N ALA A 31 5.95 10.23 26.24
CA ALA A 31 6.89 9.14 26.52
C ALA A 31 7.17 8.28 25.27
N ALA A 32 6.14 8.02 24.45
CA ALA A 32 6.30 7.31 23.18
C ALA A 32 7.24 8.05 22.21
N ARG A 33 7.07 9.38 22.06
CA ARG A 33 7.97 10.20 21.23
C ARG A 33 9.39 10.26 21.79
N GLU A 34 9.54 10.45 23.10
CA GLU A 34 10.86 10.47 23.76
C GLU A 34 11.61 9.14 23.57
N ALA A 35 10.90 8.02 23.56
CA ALA A 35 11.50 6.72 23.23
C ALA A 35 11.93 6.65 21.77
N MET A 36 11.11 7.15 20.84
CA MET A 36 11.40 7.17 19.40
C MET A 36 12.60 8.07 19.06
N TRP A 37 12.67 9.27 19.65
CA TRP A 37 13.72 10.26 19.36
C TRP A 37 15.11 9.86 19.84
N LYS A 38 15.24 8.80 20.65
CA LYS A 38 16.54 8.19 20.95
C LYS A 38 17.21 7.58 19.71
N PHE A 39 16.41 7.23 18.70
CA PHE A 39 16.88 6.57 17.48
C PHE A 39 16.59 7.39 16.21
N VAL A 40 15.61 8.29 16.25
CA VAL A 40 15.18 9.08 15.09
C VAL A 40 15.51 10.56 15.29
N GLY A 41 16.36 11.08 14.41
CA GLY A 41 16.64 12.52 14.29
C GLY A 41 16.03 13.15 13.03
N PRO A 42 16.21 14.46 12.83
CA PRO A 42 15.63 15.17 11.68
C PRO A 42 16.06 14.64 10.30
N GLN A 43 17.26 14.05 10.21
CA GLN A 43 17.81 13.50 8.98
C GLN A 43 17.52 12.00 8.78
N THR A 44 17.00 11.32 9.81
CA THR A 44 16.63 9.91 9.71
C THR A 44 15.44 9.77 8.77
N ILE A 45 15.50 8.83 7.83
CA ILE A 45 14.38 8.54 6.94
C ILE A 45 13.49 7.52 7.65
N LEU A 46 12.22 7.86 7.85
CA LEU A 46 11.23 6.92 8.35
C LEU A 46 10.66 6.12 7.18
N ILE A 47 10.57 4.81 7.35
CA ILE A 47 9.92 3.91 6.39
C ILE A 47 8.67 3.37 7.07
N GLY A 48 7.51 3.52 6.43
CA GLY A 48 6.24 3.06 6.95
C GLY A 48 5.30 2.56 5.85
N HIS A 49 4.16 2.01 6.26
CA HIS A 49 3.10 1.58 5.37
C HIS A 49 1.81 2.24 5.83
N SER A 50 1.30 3.23 5.09
CA SER A 50 0.28 4.16 5.59
C SER A 50 0.75 4.92 6.84
N ALA A 51 2.00 5.38 6.81
CA ALA A 51 2.74 5.95 7.93
C ALA A 51 2.08 7.19 8.55
N ASN A 52 1.22 7.88 7.77
CA ASN A 52 0.43 9.01 8.26
C ASN A 52 -0.45 8.63 9.46
N ASN A 53 -0.96 7.41 9.51
CA ASN A 53 -1.78 6.93 10.64
C ASN A 53 -0.96 6.90 11.93
N ASP A 54 0.24 6.33 11.88
CA ASP A 54 1.13 6.21 13.03
C ASP A 54 1.65 7.59 13.49
N LEU A 55 2.08 8.43 12.54
CA LEU A 55 2.56 9.78 12.82
C LEU A 55 1.46 10.67 13.41
N SER A 56 0.22 10.54 12.92
CA SER A 56 -0.95 11.23 13.47
C SER A 56 -1.26 10.76 14.89
N ALA A 57 -1.19 9.45 15.17
CA ALA A 57 -1.40 8.90 16.51
C ALA A 57 -0.36 9.44 17.52
N LEU A 58 0.89 9.63 17.08
CA LEU A 58 1.97 10.23 17.88
C LEU A 58 1.90 11.76 17.97
N ARG A 59 1.08 12.41 17.13
CA ARG A 59 1.10 13.86 16.86
C ARG A 59 2.50 14.35 16.53
N TRP A 60 3.13 13.68 15.58
CA TRP A 60 4.51 13.94 15.19
C TRP A 60 4.59 14.26 13.70
N ILE A 61 5.19 15.41 13.39
CA ILE A 61 5.51 15.81 12.02
C ILE A 61 6.96 15.45 11.75
N HIS A 62 7.19 14.64 10.72
CA HIS A 62 8.51 14.28 10.23
C HIS A 62 8.54 14.46 8.72
N THR A 63 9.58 15.12 8.20
CA THR A 63 9.63 15.55 6.79
C THR A 63 10.19 14.48 5.86
N ARG A 64 10.95 13.51 6.39
CA ARG A 64 11.65 12.48 5.61
C ARG A 64 10.96 11.12 5.80
N VAL A 65 9.91 10.86 5.02
CA VAL A 65 9.12 9.63 5.12
C VAL A 65 9.02 8.94 3.76
N ILE A 66 9.31 7.64 3.75
CA ILE A 66 9.03 6.71 2.66
C ILE A 66 7.79 5.93 3.06
N ASP A 67 6.68 6.15 2.36
CA ASP A 67 5.44 5.39 2.56
C ASP A 67 5.28 4.35 1.45
N THR A 68 5.44 3.08 1.81
CA THR A 68 5.34 1.96 0.86
C THR A 68 3.94 1.81 0.27
N MET A 69 2.88 2.15 1.02
CA MET A 69 1.51 2.08 0.51
C MET A 69 1.28 3.10 -0.61
N LEU A 70 1.82 4.32 -0.46
CA LEU A 70 1.73 5.35 -1.49
C LEU A 70 2.58 5.00 -2.72
N ILE A 71 3.79 4.46 -2.53
CA ILE A 71 4.63 4.00 -3.65
C ILE A 71 3.89 2.94 -4.47
N ASP A 72 3.33 1.94 -3.80
CA ASP A 72 2.59 0.86 -4.45
C ASP A 72 1.30 1.33 -5.11
N LEU A 73 0.60 2.31 -4.50
CA LEU A 73 -0.56 2.96 -5.12
C LEU A 73 -0.19 3.66 -6.42
N LEU A 74 0.91 4.41 -6.44
CA LEU A 74 1.38 5.11 -7.64
C LEU A 74 1.73 4.12 -8.75
N ILE A 75 2.48 3.06 -8.42
CA ILE A 75 2.83 1.99 -9.37
C ILE A 75 1.57 1.33 -9.93
N PHE A 76 0.62 0.99 -9.06
CA PHE A 76 -0.61 0.34 -9.47
C PHE A 76 -1.43 1.22 -10.41
N ASN A 77 -1.55 2.52 -10.10
CA ASN A 77 -2.26 3.47 -10.95
C ASN A 77 -1.58 3.65 -12.31
N GLU A 78 -0.25 3.70 -12.34
CA GLU A 78 0.52 3.77 -13.59
C GLU A 78 0.29 2.54 -14.47
N GLN A 79 0.39 1.34 -13.89
CA GLN A 79 0.13 0.08 -14.59
C GLN A 79 -1.30 0.01 -15.14
N ARG A 80 -2.28 0.48 -14.36
CA ARG A 80 -3.67 0.57 -14.83
C ARG A 80 -3.82 1.50 -16.02
N ARG A 81 -3.22 2.70 -15.96
CA ARG A 81 -3.27 3.68 -17.04
C ARG A 81 -2.66 3.14 -18.32
N LEU A 82 -1.53 2.45 -18.23
CA LEU A 82 -0.87 1.82 -19.38
C LEU A 82 -1.72 0.69 -19.97
N ALA A 83 -2.34 -0.14 -19.13
CA ALA A 83 -3.22 -1.20 -19.60
C ALA A 83 -4.49 -0.66 -20.28
N GLU A 84 -5.05 0.44 -19.77
CA GLU A 84 -6.19 1.13 -20.38
C GLU A 84 -5.80 1.75 -21.74
N ALA A 85 -4.63 2.39 -21.85
CA ALA A 85 -4.13 2.97 -23.10
C ALA A 85 -3.75 1.92 -24.17
N ASN A 86 -3.27 0.75 -23.76
CA ASN A 86 -2.99 -0.34 -24.69
C ASN A 86 -4.29 -0.94 -25.24
N LYS A 87 -5.33 -1.10 -24.40
CA LYS A 87 -6.64 -1.57 -24.88
C LYS A 87 -7.27 -0.65 -25.90
N THR A 88 -7.18 0.67 -25.72
CA THR A 88 -7.69 1.62 -26.70
C THR A 88 -6.94 1.52 -28.02
N LYS A 89 -5.62 1.30 -27.99
CA LYS A 89 -4.83 1.08 -29.22
C LYS A 89 -5.20 -0.22 -29.92
N ASP A 90 -5.34 -1.31 -29.17
CA ASP A 90 -5.76 -2.60 -29.72
C ASP A 90 -7.18 -2.48 -30.33
N GLU A 91 -8.08 -1.75 -29.69
CA GLU A 91 -9.43 -1.48 -30.24
C GLU A 91 -9.38 -0.60 -31.50
N ASP A 92 -8.55 0.45 -31.53
CA ASP A 92 -8.36 1.30 -32.70
C ASP A 92 -7.69 0.57 -33.87
N GLU A 93 -6.68 -0.28 -33.62
CA GLU A 93 -6.02 -1.12 -34.63
C GLU A 93 -6.98 -2.17 -35.19
N ASN A 94 -7.71 -2.90 -34.33
CA ASN A 94 -8.70 -3.87 -34.80
C ASN A 94 -9.86 -3.22 -35.57
N ASN A 95 -10.25 -2.00 -35.21
CA ASN A 95 -11.29 -1.24 -35.91
C ASN A 95 -10.78 -0.67 -37.25
N LEU A 96 -9.50 -0.31 -37.35
CA LEU A 96 -8.87 0.09 -38.62
C LEU A 96 -8.75 -1.08 -39.59
N ASP A 97 -8.35 -2.26 -39.11
CA ASP A 97 -8.26 -3.47 -39.94
C ASP A 97 -9.64 -3.89 -40.46
N SER A 98 -10.69 -3.75 -39.66
CA SER A 98 -12.08 -4.02 -40.09
C SER A 98 -12.70 -2.95 -40.99
N ILE A 99 -12.12 -1.73 -41.08
CA ILE A 99 -12.48 -0.73 -42.09
C ILE A 99 -11.91 -1.08 -43.49
N THR A 100 -10.89 -1.93 -43.57
CA THR A 100 -10.36 -2.41 -44.86
C THR A 100 -11.19 -3.54 -45.51
N GLU A 101 -12.19 -4.07 -44.81
CA GLU A 101 -13.19 -5.04 -45.31
C GLU A 101 -14.62 -4.46 -45.39
N ILE A 102 -14.79 -3.21 -45.84
CA ILE A 102 -16.13 -2.68 -46.14
C ILE A 102 -16.53 -3.12 -47.55
N ASP A 103 -17.20 -4.28 -47.63
CA ASP A 103 -18.25 -4.47 -48.62
C ASP A 103 -19.44 -3.57 -48.27
N SER A 104 -19.91 -2.87 -49.29
CA SER A 104 -20.91 -1.83 -49.29
C SER A 104 -22.31 -2.33 -48.87
N THR A 105 -22.60 -2.50 -47.58
CA THR A 105 -23.99 -2.38 -47.11
C THR A 105 -24.13 -2.30 -45.59
N LYS A 106 -24.93 -1.31 -45.16
CA LYS A 106 -25.57 -1.14 -43.84
C LYS A 106 -24.79 -0.32 -42.81
N ASN A 107 -24.94 0.98 -42.97
CA ASN A 107 -24.90 1.94 -41.87
C ASN A 107 -26.24 1.89 -41.13
N SER A 108 -26.23 1.58 -39.82
CA SER A 108 -27.36 1.77 -38.90
C SER A 108 -26.89 1.72 -37.45
N LEU A 109 -26.47 2.89 -36.95
CA LEU A 109 -26.75 3.43 -35.62
C LEU A 109 -27.11 2.44 -34.49
N ALA A 110 -26.24 2.33 -33.49
CA ALA A 110 -26.66 2.07 -32.12
C ALA A 110 -25.72 2.76 -31.14
N VAL A 111 -26.07 4.01 -30.81
CA VAL A 111 -25.58 4.78 -29.67
C VAL A 111 -26.00 4.04 -28.39
N GLN A 112 -25.19 3.11 -27.88
CA GLN A 112 -25.41 2.51 -26.56
C GLN A 112 -24.09 2.11 -25.88
N ALA A 113 -23.55 3.00 -25.05
CA ALA A 113 -22.67 2.64 -23.94
C ALA A 113 -22.90 3.65 -22.80
N MET A 114 -23.98 3.45 -22.05
CA MET A 114 -23.93 2.94 -20.67
C MET A 114 -23.39 3.94 -19.64
N HIS A 115 -24.30 4.40 -18.79
CA HIS A 115 -24.09 4.97 -17.48
C HIS A 115 -23.30 4.00 -16.57
N ASN A 116 -22.02 3.77 -16.84
CA ASN A 116 -21.15 3.13 -15.87
C ASN A 116 -20.74 4.20 -14.86
N LYS A 117 -21.50 4.28 -13.75
CA LYS A 117 -20.98 4.86 -12.51
C LYS A 117 -19.57 4.28 -12.29
N PRO A 118 -18.56 5.09 -11.95
CA PRO A 118 -17.22 4.56 -11.71
C PRO A 118 -17.33 3.43 -10.70
N LYS A 119 -16.93 2.20 -11.10
CA LYS A 119 -16.83 1.07 -10.19
C LYS A 119 -15.98 1.56 -9.01
N LYS A 120 -16.58 1.67 -7.83
CA LYS A 120 -15.87 1.93 -6.57
C LYS A 120 -14.60 1.08 -6.58
N LEU A 121 -13.43 1.68 -6.31
CA LEU A 121 -12.18 0.94 -6.14
C LEU A 121 -12.33 -0.06 -4.98
N SER A 122 -12.85 -1.25 -5.28
CA SER A 122 -12.91 -2.41 -4.40
C SER A 122 -11.53 -3.07 -4.30
N GLY A 123 -10.49 -2.25 -4.13
CA GLY A 123 -9.09 -2.64 -4.33
C GLY A 123 -8.18 -2.36 -3.14
N THR A 124 -8.67 -1.77 -2.05
CA THR A 124 -7.84 -1.38 -0.90
C THR A 124 -7.08 -2.57 -0.31
N GLY A 125 -7.65 -3.79 -0.37
CA GLY A 125 -6.97 -5.02 0.03
C GLY A 125 -5.71 -5.34 -0.78
N ARG A 126 -5.65 -4.94 -2.06
CA ARG A 126 -4.47 -5.17 -2.92
C ARG A 126 -3.25 -4.37 -2.48
N LEU A 127 -3.47 -3.26 -1.79
CA LEU A 127 -2.41 -2.38 -1.28
C LEU A 127 -2.14 -2.62 0.21
N SER A 128 -2.79 -3.60 0.83
CA SER A 128 -2.48 -3.96 2.21
C SER A 128 -1.06 -4.50 2.32
N LEU A 129 -0.37 -4.19 3.42
CA LEU A 129 0.96 -4.71 3.70
C LEU A 129 1.00 -6.24 3.56
N LYS A 130 -0.03 -6.94 4.08
CA LYS A 130 -0.15 -8.40 3.96
C LYS A 130 -0.13 -8.88 2.51
N GLN A 131 -0.90 -8.23 1.64
CA GLN A 131 -0.97 -8.63 0.23
C GLN A 131 0.31 -8.28 -0.53
N LEU A 132 0.91 -7.13 -0.25
CA LEU A 132 2.16 -6.70 -0.88
C LEU A 132 3.36 -7.55 -0.43
N ALA A 133 3.43 -7.90 0.86
CA ALA A 133 4.43 -8.82 1.39
C ALA A 133 4.32 -10.19 0.72
N LYS A 134 3.10 -10.70 0.54
CA LYS A 134 2.87 -11.96 -0.17
C LYS A 134 3.28 -11.87 -1.64
N SER A 135 2.82 -10.85 -2.37
CA SER A 135 3.00 -10.77 -3.83
C SER A 135 4.42 -10.37 -4.26
N ARG A 136 5.10 -9.50 -3.52
CA ARG A 136 6.43 -8.98 -3.88
C ARG A 136 7.57 -9.68 -3.15
N LEU A 137 7.35 -10.07 -1.89
CA LEU A 137 8.39 -10.69 -1.05
C LEU A 137 8.21 -12.20 -0.90
N GLY A 138 7.08 -12.77 -1.32
CA GLY A 138 6.75 -14.17 -1.07
C GLY A 138 6.55 -14.49 0.42
N LYS A 139 6.27 -13.48 1.26
CA LYS A 139 6.17 -13.61 2.71
C LYS A 139 4.72 -13.55 3.16
N ASP A 140 4.27 -14.61 3.83
CA ASP A 140 2.98 -14.66 4.50
C ASP A 140 3.10 -14.10 5.93
N ILE A 141 2.77 -12.82 6.10
CA ILE A 141 2.78 -12.13 7.41
C ILE A 141 1.39 -12.13 8.06
N GLN A 142 1.29 -11.81 9.36
CA GLN A 142 0.02 -11.68 10.08
C GLN A 142 -0.84 -12.95 9.97
N GLN A 143 -0.23 -14.12 10.19
CA GLN A 143 -0.91 -15.43 10.11
C GLN A 143 -1.49 -15.88 11.47
N GLY A 144 -1.05 -15.24 12.55
CA GLY A 144 -1.49 -15.57 13.90
C GLY A 144 -2.94 -15.17 14.20
N ARG A 145 -3.59 -15.90 15.11
CA ARG A 145 -4.91 -15.55 15.67
C ARG A 145 -4.83 -14.54 16.83
N VAL A 146 -3.63 -14.23 17.30
CA VAL A 146 -3.37 -13.46 18.54
C VAL A 146 -3.30 -11.94 18.27
N GLY A 147 -3.38 -11.53 17.00
CA GLY A 147 -3.26 -10.16 16.55
C GLY A 147 -2.00 -9.94 15.70
N HIS A 148 -1.74 -8.71 15.30
CA HIS A 148 -0.56 -8.40 14.49
C HIS A 148 0.67 -8.17 15.36
N ASP A 149 1.85 -8.44 14.81
CA ASP A 149 3.12 -8.14 15.46
C ASP A 149 3.76 -6.91 14.81
N SER A 150 3.97 -5.85 15.60
CA SER A 150 4.56 -4.61 15.10
C SER A 150 6.00 -4.80 14.59
N LEU A 151 6.75 -5.77 15.13
CA LEU A 151 8.10 -6.07 14.65
C LEU A 151 8.07 -6.73 13.26
N GLU A 152 7.22 -7.75 13.08
CA GLU A 152 6.95 -8.36 11.78
C GLU A 152 6.55 -7.31 10.74
N ASP A 153 5.59 -6.44 11.08
CA ASP A 153 5.08 -5.40 10.17
C ASP A 153 6.16 -4.38 9.78
N ALA A 154 7.00 -3.95 10.74
CA ALA A 154 8.11 -3.03 10.48
C ALA A 154 9.17 -3.65 9.55
N ILE A 155 9.50 -4.94 9.77
CA ILE A 155 10.45 -5.68 8.92
C ILE A 155 9.89 -5.86 7.51
N ALA A 156 8.63 -6.28 7.38
CA ALA A 156 7.98 -6.44 6.08
C ALA A 156 7.93 -5.12 5.31
N THR A 157 7.63 -4.02 6.00
CA THR A 157 7.60 -2.67 5.42
C THR A 157 8.97 -2.23 4.92
N ARG A 158 10.04 -2.46 5.70
CA ARG A 158 11.42 -2.20 5.27
C ARG A 158 11.78 -3.01 4.02
N ASP A 159 11.48 -4.30 4.03
CA ASP A 159 11.81 -5.21 2.92
C ASP A 159 11.07 -4.82 1.65
N LEU A 160 9.82 -4.36 1.78
CA LEU A 160 9.03 -3.85 0.67
C LEU A 160 9.61 -2.56 0.08
N ALA A 161 10.08 -1.63 0.93
CA ALA A 161 10.78 -0.44 0.47
C ALA A 161 12.07 -0.81 -0.28
N HIS A 162 12.85 -1.76 0.24
CA HIS A 162 14.05 -2.26 -0.42
C HIS A 162 13.73 -2.94 -1.77
N TRP A 163 12.70 -3.78 -1.82
CA TRP A 163 12.22 -4.41 -3.05
C TRP A 163 11.88 -3.36 -4.12
N ASN A 164 11.17 -2.29 -3.73
CA ASN A 164 10.81 -1.20 -4.63
C ASN A 164 12.05 -0.48 -5.20
N VAL A 165 13.12 -0.34 -4.41
CA VAL A 165 14.39 0.24 -4.89
C VAL A 165 15.12 -0.69 -5.84
N VAL A 166 15.31 -1.96 -5.47
CA VAL A 166 16.08 -2.92 -6.28
C VAL A 166 15.38 -3.21 -7.61
N VAL A 167 14.09 -3.54 -7.56
CA VAL A 167 13.36 -3.97 -8.76
C VAL A 167 13.09 -2.79 -9.69
N ARG A 168 12.77 -1.60 -9.19
CA ARG A 168 12.55 -0.44 -10.07
C ARG A 168 13.85 0.23 -10.51
N GLY A 169 14.88 0.23 -9.67
CA GLY A 169 16.21 0.71 -10.05
C GLY A 169 16.77 -0.05 -11.25
N ALA A 170 16.52 -1.36 -11.33
CA ALA A 170 16.91 -2.18 -12.46
C ALA A 170 16.09 -1.92 -13.75
N GLN A 171 14.81 -1.51 -13.62
CA GLN A 171 13.94 -1.21 -14.77
C GLN A 171 14.19 0.19 -15.35
N GLY A 172 14.81 1.10 -14.58
CA GLY A 172 15.20 2.44 -15.05
C GLY A 172 16.49 2.47 -15.88
N THR A 173 17.25 1.38 -15.92
CA THR A 173 18.49 1.27 -16.72
C THR A 173 18.30 0.50 -18.03
N SER A 174 17.08 0.05 -18.33
CA SER A 174 16.72 -0.64 -19.58
C SER A 174 15.88 0.25 -20.50
N SER A 175 16.42 1.42 -20.85
CA SER A 175 16.06 2.13 -22.08
C SER A 175 17.37 2.54 -22.77
N PRO A 176 17.58 2.11 -24.04
CA PRO A 176 18.77 2.45 -24.82
C PRO A 176 18.86 3.93 -25.17
#